data_AF-A0A2H3B6P4-F1
#
_entry.id   AF-A0A2H3B6P4-F1
#
_cell.length_a   1.000
_cell.length_b   1.000
_cell.length_c   1.000
_cell.angle_alpha   90.00
_cell.angle_beta   90.00
_cell.angle_gamma   90.00
#
_symmetry.space_group_name_H-M   'P 1'
#
loop_
_entity.id
_entity.type
_entity.pdbx_description
1 polymer ?
#
loop_
_entity_poly.entity_id
_entity_poly.type
_entity_poly.pdbx_seq_one_letter_code
_entity_poly.pdbx_strand_id
1 'polypeptide(L)' 'DQPAGTKVNFHLVRFFPAGNFSWLDPTDISKLQEHEIEAYMNELFKKSGDLLTGYKDALDP' A
#
# COMPACT_ATOMS: atom_id res chain seq x y z
N ASP A 1 -14.15 10.71 -7.51
CA ASP A 1 -13.95 12.09 -7.04
C ASP A 1 -12.51 12.36 -6.67
N GLN A 2 -11.83 13.23 -7.41
CA GLN A 2 -10.59 13.85 -6.94
C GLN A 2 -10.99 14.97 -5.96
N PRO A 3 -10.35 15.09 -4.77
CA PRO A 3 -10.64 16.19 -3.86
C PRO A 3 -10.28 17.53 -4.52
N ALA A 4 -11.30 18.35 -4.79
CA ALA A 4 -11.12 19.68 -5.34
C ALA A 4 -10.84 20.66 -4.20
N GLY A 5 -9.62 21.20 -4.11
CA GLY A 5 -9.37 22.27 -3.14
C GLY A 5 -7.94 22.79 -2.97
N THR A 6 -6.90 22.01 -3.21
CA THR A 6 -5.52 22.46 -2.97
C THR A 6 -4.58 21.84 -4.01
N LYS A 7 -3.54 22.59 -4.40
CA LYS A 7 -2.52 22.18 -5.39
C LYS A 7 -1.56 21.16 -4.77
N VAL A 8 -2.12 20.09 -4.22
CA VAL A 8 -1.39 18.99 -3.62
C VAL A 8 -1.33 17.88 -4.66
N ASN A 9 -0.13 17.37 -4.91
CA ASN A 9 0.08 16.31 -5.88
C ASN A 9 -0.43 15.00 -5.30
N PHE A 10 -1.64 14.58 -5.64
CA PHE A 10 -2.15 13.28 -5.20
C PHE A 10 -1.56 12.15 -6.03
N HIS A 11 -1.33 11.01 -5.41
CA HIS A 11 -0.95 9.77 -6.08
C HIS A 11 -2.18 8.85 -6.20
N LEU A 12 -2.44 8.37 -7.41
CA LEU A 12 -3.40 7.30 -7.63
C LEU A 12 -2.73 5.97 -7.28
N VAL A 13 -3.12 5.37 -6.16
CA VAL A 13 -2.60 4.08 -5.71
C VAL A 13 -3.60 2.97 -5.99
N ARG A 14 -3.10 1.75 -6.17
CA ARG A 14 -3.89 0.52 -6.29
C ARG A 14 -3.63 -0.38 -5.10
N PHE A 15 -4.67 -0.76 -4.38
CA PHE A 15 -4.58 -1.70 -3.26
C PHE A 15 -4.69 -3.14 -3.74
N PHE A 16 -3.87 -4.01 -3.17
CA PHE A 16 -3.93 -5.46 -3.37
C PHE A 16 -4.60 -6.13 -2.16
N PRO A 17 -5.26 -7.29 -2.34
CA PRO A 17 -5.44 -8.03 -3.59
C PRO A 17 -6.65 -7.58 -4.43
N ALA A 18 -7.58 -6.82 -3.86
CA ALA A 18 -8.85 -6.46 -4.50
C ALA A 18 -8.70 -5.57 -5.75
N GLY A 19 -7.58 -4.87 -5.91
CA GLY A 19 -7.31 -4.01 -7.07
C GLY A 19 -8.02 -2.65 -7.01
N ASN A 20 -8.54 -2.25 -5.86
CA ASN A 20 -9.23 -0.98 -5.67
C ASN A 20 -8.27 0.20 -5.81
N PHE A 21 -8.74 1.31 -6.38
CA PHE A 21 -7.95 2.52 -6.53
C PHE A 21 -8.37 3.58 -5.51
N SER A 22 -7.40 4.32 -4.98
CA SER A 22 -7.65 5.50 -4.15
C SER A 22 -6.65 6.60 -4.46
N TRP A 23 -7.07 7.84 -4.25
CA TRP A 23 -6.18 9.00 -4.29
C TRP A 23 -5.62 9.23 -2.89
N LEU A 24 -4.30 9.20 -2.76
CA LEU A 24 -3.61 9.45 -1.49
C LEU A 24 -2.72 10.69 -1.59
N ASP A 25 -2.64 11.41 -0.48
CA ASP A 25 -1.71 12.49 -0.29
C ASP A 25 -0.27 11.91 -0.17
N PRO A 26 0.76 12.57 -0.74
CA PRO A 26 2.14 12.12 -0.59
C PRO A 26 2.62 12.01 0.86
N THR A 27 2.00 12.74 1.79
CA THR A 27 2.32 12.68 3.23
C THR A 27 1.77 11.44 3.92
N ASP A 28 0.75 10.79 3.34
CA ASP A 28 0.11 9.59 3.88
C ASP A 28 0.73 8.28 3.33
N ILE A 29 1.67 8.37 2.39
CA ILE A 29 2.29 7.21 1.74
C ILE A 29 3.80 7.27 1.83
N SER A 30 4.43 6.11 2.04
CA SER A 30 5.87 5.94 1.97
C SER A 30 6.24 4.90 0.92
N LYS A 31 7.47 5.00 0.41
CA LYS A 31 8.00 3.99 -0.50
C LYS A 31 8.28 2.71 0.27
N LEU A 32 7.41 1.72 0.09
CA LEU A 32 7.57 0.39 0.63
C LEU A 32 8.89 -0.24 0.14
N GLN A 33 9.75 -0.62 1.08
CA GLN A 33 11.02 -1.30 0.80
C GLN A 33 10.88 -2.82 0.93
N GLU A 34 11.67 -3.58 0.19
CA GLU A 34 11.70 -5.06 0.28
C GLU A 34 11.91 -5.55 1.72
N HIS A 35 12.83 -4.94 2.46
CA HIS A 35 13.11 -5.34 3.84
C HIS A 35 11.94 -5.09 4.80
N GLU A 36 11.06 -4.12 4.50
CA GLU A 36 9.84 -3.87 5.29
C GLU A 36 8.81 -4.98 5.03
N ILE A 37 8.72 -5.45 3.79
CA ILE A 37 7.89 -6.60 3.40
C ILE A 37 8.38 -7.86 4.11
N GLU A 38 9.68 -8.13 4.05
CA GLU A 38 10.31 -9.29 4.71
C GLU A 38 10.16 -9.23 6.24
N ALA A 39 10.34 -8.06 6.85
CA ALA A 39 10.13 -7.86 8.28
C ALA A 39 8.69 -8.18 8.68
N TYR A 40 7.71 -7.69 7.90
CA TYR A 40 6.30 -7.99 8.13
C TYR A 40 5.96 -9.48 7.96
N MET A 41 6.55 -10.17 6.99
CA MET A 41 6.38 -11.63 6.81
C MET A 41 6.94 -12.44 7.99
N ASN A 42 8.02 -11.97 8.59
CA ASN A 42 8.66 -12.59 9.76
C ASN A 42 7.96 -12.27 11.09
N GLU A 43 7.11 -11.23 11.15
CA GLU A 43 6.32 -10.94 12.34
C GLU A 43 5.31 -12.07 12.64
N LEU A 44 5.42 -12.67 13.82
CA LEU A 44 4.60 -13.79 14.27
C LEU A 44 3.15 -13.42 14.63
N PHE A 45 2.86 -12.14 14.89
CA PHE A 45 1.62 -11.71 15.56
C PHE A 45 0.64 -10.91 14.70
N LYS A 46 1.03 -10.51 13.48
CA LYS A 46 0.21 -9.69 12.58
C LYS A 46 -0.02 -10.34 11.22
N LYS A 47 -0.14 -11.67 11.16
CA LYS A 47 -0.47 -12.39 9.93
C LYS A 47 -1.96 -12.31 9.61
N SER A 48 -2.46 -11.10 9.32
CA SER A 48 -3.78 -10.95 8.69
C SER A 48 -3.66 -11.38 7.24
N GLY A 49 -4.43 -12.40 6.85
CA GLY A 49 -4.29 -13.11 5.58
C GLY A 49 -4.33 -12.23 4.34
N ASP A 50 -5.20 -11.21 4.32
CA ASP A 50 -5.35 -10.33 3.14
C ASP A 50 -4.19 -9.34 2.98
N LEU A 51 -3.66 -8.80 4.09
CA LEU A 51 -2.52 -7.88 4.05
C LEU A 51 -1.23 -8.63 3.68
N LEU A 52 -1.03 -9.83 4.22
CA LEU A 52 0.10 -10.69 3.85
C LEU A 52 0.02 -11.11 2.37
N THR A 53 -1.19 -11.36 1.85
CA THR A 53 -1.39 -11.68 0.43
C THR A 53 -1.07 -10.47 -0.44
N GLY A 54 -1.55 -9.27 -0.07
CA GLY A 54 -1.23 -8.04 -0.78
C GLY A 54 0.27 -7.72 -0.80
N TYR A 55 0.99 -8.00 0.29
CA TYR A 55 2.46 -7.85 0.32
C TYR A 55 3.20 -8.86 -0.57
N LYS A 56 2.68 -10.08 -0.73
CA LYS A 56 3.23 -11.07 -1.67
C LYS A 56 3.00 -10.65 -3.12
N ASP A 57 1.79 -10.21 -3.44
CA ASP A 57 1.46 -9.70 -4.79
C ASP A 57 2.27 -8.43 -5.13
N ALA A 58 2.58 -7.59 -4.14
CA ALA A 58 3.41 -6.39 -4.36
C ALA A 58 4.91 -6.71 -4.57
N LEU A 59 5.39 -7.86 -4.11
CA LEU A 59 6.78 -8.31 -4.30
C LEU A 59 7.02 -8.82 -5.74
N ASP A 60 5.99 -9.38 -6.37
CA ASP A 60 5.99 -9.87 -7.76
C ASP A 60 4.75 -9.32 -8.51
N PRO A 61 4.80 -8.03 -8.94
CA PRO A 61 3.65 -7.30 -9.47
C PRO A 61 3.18 -7.72 -10.87
#